data_AF-A0A9J9UBU3-F1
#
_entry.id   AF-A0A9J9UBU3-F1
#
_cell.length_a   1.000
_cell.length_b   1.000
_cell.length_c   1.000
_cell.angle_alpha   90.00
_cell.angle_beta   90.00
_cell.angle_gamma   90.00
#
_symmetry.space_group_name_H-M   'P 1'
#
loop_
_entity.id
_entity.type
_entity.pdbx_description
1 polymer ?
#
loop_
_entity_poly.entity_id
_entity_poly.type
_entity_poly.pdbx_seq_one_letter_code
_entity_poly.pdbx_strand_id
1 'polypeptide(L)'
;MVGRRAVLAFAAQGALGSAACGWAAPAWALAPRTLAFPRDHGSHPDLRTEWWYITGHAQADERQWGFQITFFRTRVEATQGMQSAFAARQLVFAHAALTDVQGRRQLHDQRIARAGFGIAEALEGDTQVRLRDWSLTRHASSAPGGSRYEVRAQAEGFALELDCASTQPVLLQGQAGLSRKGPHAAQASYYYSQPQLAVTGAITLAGRRMPVQPLAAPANRAWMDHEWSEALMHPEAVGWDWIGMNLHDGAALTAFRLRRADGSTLWTGGSWRPAGADAAQVFASEAVVFSPLRHWHSPASGARYPVQWRVDTPAGGFIVRALLDAQELDSRGSTGAIYWEGLCTLHASRARGDAGEPAGPEVGRGYLEMTGYAQRLRLG
;
A
#
# COMPACT_ATOMS: atom_id res chain seq x y z
N MET A 1 12.15 48.89 -37.29
CA MET A 1 11.27 48.89 -38.48
C MET A 1 10.70 47.48 -38.65
N VAL A 2 9.37 47.36 -38.59
CA VAL A 2 8.45 46.48 -39.37
C VAL A 2 9.00 45.09 -39.81
N GLY A 3 8.34 43.95 -39.64
CA GLY A 3 6.96 43.63 -39.27
C GLY A 3 6.60 42.21 -39.75
N ARG A 4 5.74 41.56 -38.97
CA ARG A 4 5.02 40.28 -39.10
C ARG A 4 4.51 39.84 -40.51
N ARG A 5 4.55 38.50 -40.71
CA ARG A 5 3.47 37.54 -41.11
C ARG A 5 3.17 37.17 -42.58
N ALA A 6 2.83 35.87 -42.71
CA ALA A 6 1.89 35.19 -43.63
C ALA A 6 2.51 34.66 -44.96
N VAL A 7 2.19 33.50 -45.58
CA VAL A 7 1.03 32.56 -45.68
C VAL A 7 1.64 31.21 -46.23
N LEU A 8 1.41 29.98 -45.72
CA LEU A 8 0.27 29.01 -45.80
C LEU A 8 0.03 28.31 -47.17
N ALA A 9 -0.32 27.00 -47.09
CA ALA A 9 -0.87 26.06 -48.11
C ALA A 9 0.13 25.25 -48.99
N PHE A 10 0.02 23.94 -49.28
CA PHE A 10 -0.95 22.84 -49.03
C PHE A 10 -0.25 21.48 -49.34
N ALA A 11 -0.32 20.47 -48.45
CA ALA A 11 -0.93 19.13 -48.58
C ALA A 11 -0.37 18.07 -49.57
N ALA A 12 0.01 16.89 -49.01
CA ALA A 12 -0.23 15.51 -49.52
C ALA A 12 0.21 14.51 -48.41
N GLN A 13 -0.68 14.03 -47.53
CA GLN A 13 -1.36 12.71 -47.56
C GLN A 13 -0.50 11.50 -47.94
N GLY A 14 -0.36 10.54 -47.01
CA GLY A 14 0.13 9.17 -47.28
C GLY A 14 0.51 8.34 -46.04
N ALA A 15 -0.49 7.74 -45.38
CA ALA A 15 -0.52 6.45 -44.65
C ALA A 15 0.71 5.99 -43.80
N LEU A 16 0.58 5.95 -42.46
CA LEU A 16 0.19 4.79 -41.62
C LEU A 16 1.22 3.64 -41.57
N GLY A 17 1.77 3.41 -40.37
CA GLY A 17 2.61 2.26 -40.06
C GLY A 17 2.91 2.13 -38.56
N SER A 18 1.87 1.80 -37.80
CA SER A 18 1.94 1.05 -36.54
C SER A 18 2.77 1.65 -35.40
N ALA A 19 2.07 2.37 -34.50
CA ALA A 19 2.49 2.44 -33.11
C ALA A 19 2.56 1.01 -32.56
N ALA A 20 3.77 0.52 -32.31
CA ALA A 20 3.94 -0.69 -31.54
C ALA A 20 3.41 -0.40 -30.13
N CYS A 21 2.17 -0.83 -29.86
CA CYS A 21 1.78 -1.22 -28.52
C CYS A 21 2.92 -2.08 -27.98
N GLY A 22 3.63 -1.62 -26.96
CA GLY A 22 4.53 -2.49 -26.21
C GLY A 22 3.66 -3.58 -25.62
N TRP A 23 3.68 -4.77 -26.23
CA TRP A 23 3.09 -5.95 -25.64
C TRP A 23 3.90 -6.21 -24.38
N ALA A 24 3.36 -5.83 -23.22
CA ALA A 24 3.85 -6.37 -21.97
C ALA A 24 3.80 -7.90 -22.12
N ALA A 25 4.92 -8.58 -21.81
CA ALA A 25 4.94 -10.04 -21.82
C ALA A 25 3.72 -10.57 -21.04
N PRO A 26 3.01 -11.58 -21.56
CA PRO A 26 1.81 -12.09 -20.91
C PRO A 26 2.18 -12.60 -19.51
N ALA A 27 1.55 -12.02 -18.48
CA ALA A 27 1.70 -12.52 -17.12
C ALA A 27 1.16 -13.95 -17.06
N TRP A 28 1.92 -14.86 -16.47
CA TRP A 28 1.53 -16.24 -16.27
C TRP A 28 0.82 -16.43 -14.93
N ALA A 29 0.00 -17.47 -14.81
CA ALA A 29 -0.68 -17.81 -13.56
C ALA A 29 0.31 -18.36 -12.54
N LEU A 30 0.38 -17.71 -11.39
CA LEU A 30 1.17 -18.19 -10.26
C LEU A 30 0.60 -19.53 -9.79
N ALA A 31 1.48 -20.52 -9.62
CA ALA A 31 1.08 -21.82 -9.11
C ALA A 31 0.77 -21.74 -7.60
N PRO A 32 -0.19 -22.52 -7.07
CA PRO A 32 -0.30 -22.70 -5.63
C PRO A 32 1.01 -23.25 -5.06
N ARG A 33 1.50 -22.65 -3.98
CA ARG A 33 2.67 -23.12 -3.24
C ARG A 33 2.52 -22.82 -1.76
N THR A 34 3.11 -23.65 -0.92
CA THR A 34 3.22 -23.36 0.51
C THR A 34 4.29 -22.29 0.72
N LEU A 35 3.91 -21.19 1.36
CA LEU A 35 4.89 -20.18 1.77
C LEU A 35 5.76 -20.74 2.91
N ALA A 36 7.07 -20.52 2.81
CA ALA A 36 8.09 -21.02 3.72
C ALA A 36 8.83 -19.85 4.40
N PHE A 37 8.71 -19.78 5.72
CA PHE A 37 9.39 -18.77 6.54
C PHE A 37 10.66 -19.39 7.18
N PRO A 38 11.83 -18.71 7.15
CA PRO A 38 11.99 -17.28 6.88
C PRO A 38 12.18 -16.88 5.41
N ARG A 39 12.38 -17.81 4.48
CA ARG A 39 12.71 -17.49 3.07
C ARG A 39 11.77 -16.47 2.45
N ASP A 40 10.46 -16.65 2.61
CA ASP A 40 9.43 -15.78 2.03
C ASP A 40 9.25 -14.45 2.78
N HIS A 41 10.02 -14.19 3.83
CA HIS A 41 10.20 -12.82 4.32
C HIS A 41 11.12 -11.99 3.42
N GLY A 42 12.06 -12.64 2.72
CA GLY A 42 12.99 -11.98 1.81
C GLY A 42 12.40 -11.68 0.44
N SER A 43 13.23 -11.03 -0.38
CA SER A 43 12.96 -10.61 -1.75
C SER A 43 12.75 -11.79 -2.71
N HIS A 44 11.87 -11.58 -3.70
CA HIS A 44 11.49 -12.49 -4.78
C HIS A 44 11.81 -11.87 -6.15
N PRO A 45 13.11 -11.66 -6.49
CA PRO A 45 13.50 -10.90 -7.66
C PRO A 45 12.96 -11.48 -8.97
N ASP A 46 12.72 -12.80 -9.02
CA ASP A 46 12.13 -13.55 -10.13
C ASP A 46 10.76 -13.04 -10.57
N LEU A 47 9.97 -12.46 -9.66
CA LEU A 47 8.69 -11.86 -10.02
C LEU A 47 8.82 -10.38 -10.37
N ARG A 48 7.96 -9.95 -11.28
CA ARG A 48 7.97 -8.59 -11.82
C ARG A 48 7.80 -7.47 -10.78
N THR A 49 7.01 -7.70 -9.73
CA THR A 49 6.72 -6.70 -8.70
C THR A 49 6.75 -7.26 -7.30
N GLU A 50 7.15 -6.43 -6.34
CA GLU A 50 7.15 -6.77 -4.92
C GLU A 50 7.01 -5.54 -4.02
N TRP A 51 6.30 -5.69 -2.90
CA TRP A 51 5.89 -4.62 -2.00
C TRP A 51 6.18 -5.01 -0.55
N TRP A 52 6.77 -4.07 0.20
CA TRP A 52 6.80 -4.10 1.66
C TRP A 52 6.11 -2.83 2.15
N TYR A 53 4.97 -2.99 2.81
CA TYR A 53 4.12 -1.87 3.19
C TYR A 53 3.79 -1.94 4.67
N ILE A 54 4.31 -0.98 5.44
CA ILE A 54 3.99 -0.83 6.86
C ILE A 54 3.11 0.38 7.03
N THR A 55 1.96 0.18 7.69
CA THR A 55 1.06 1.24 8.12
C THR A 55 0.83 1.16 9.61
N GLY A 56 0.63 2.28 10.28
CA GLY A 56 0.39 2.24 11.72
C GLY A 56 0.07 3.58 12.36
N HIS A 57 -0.22 3.51 13.63
CA HIS A 57 -0.40 4.68 14.49
C HIS A 57 0.37 4.52 15.79
N ALA A 58 0.82 5.64 16.35
CA ALA A 58 1.52 5.69 17.62
C ALA A 58 1.18 6.96 18.41
N GLN A 59 1.31 6.88 19.73
CA GLN A 59 1.26 8.02 20.63
C GLN A 59 2.68 8.42 21.02
N ALA A 60 3.03 9.68 20.81
CA ALA A 60 4.31 10.26 21.22
C ALA A 60 4.08 11.72 21.61
N ASP A 61 4.65 12.15 22.74
CA ASP A 61 4.42 13.50 23.31
C ASP A 61 2.93 13.80 23.54
N GLU A 62 2.17 12.81 24.01
CA GLU A 62 0.69 12.88 24.22
C GLU A 62 -0.12 13.17 22.94
N ARG A 63 0.52 13.05 21.78
CA ARG A 63 -0.06 13.31 20.46
C ARG A 63 -0.15 12.05 19.64
N GLN A 64 -1.17 12.02 18.79
CA GLN A 64 -1.48 10.88 17.95
C GLN A 64 -0.89 11.07 16.57
N TRP A 65 -0.14 10.07 16.15
CA TRP A 65 0.55 10.06 14.88
C TRP A 65 0.04 8.88 14.05
N GLY A 66 -0.17 9.11 12.77
CA GLY A 66 -0.20 8.05 11.76
C GLY A 66 1.15 7.99 11.06
N PHE A 67 1.62 6.81 10.70
CA PHE A 67 2.73 6.67 9.78
C PHE A 67 2.48 5.57 8.75
N GLN A 68 3.10 5.71 7.58
CA GLN A 68 3.33 4.60 6.68
C GLN A 68 4.73 4.67 6.08
N ILE A 69 5.25 3.52 5.69
CA ILE A 69 6.43 3.39 4.86
C ILE A 69 6.22 2.25 3.87
N THR A 70 6.52 2.53 2.61
CA THR A 70 6.40 1.58 1.51
C THR A 70 7.73 1.46 0.81
N PHE A 71 8.16 0.22 0.56
CA PHE A 71 9.16 -0.11 -0.43
C PHE A 71 8.49 -0.90 -1.55
N PHE A 72 8.78 -0.54 -2.79
CA PHE A 72 8.27 -1.22 -3.97
C PHE A 72 9.46 -1.55 -4.88
N ARG A 73 9.51 -2.78 -5.41
CA ARG A 73 10.48 -3.18 -6.42
C ARG A 73 9.76 -3.55 -7.71
N THR A 74 10.32 -3.13 -8.84
CA THR A 74 9.91 -3.63 -10.16
C THR A 74 11.08 -4.04 -11.03
N ARG A 75 10.91 -5.16 -11.74
CA ARG A 75 11.83 -5.64 -12.77
C ARG A 75 11.63 -4.83 -14.06
N VAL A 76 12.73 -4.41 -14.68
CA VAL A 76 12.70 -3.68 -15.97
C VAL A 76 13.08 -4.62 -17.10
N GLU A 77 12.07 -5.17 -17.78
CA GLU A 77 12.25 -6.23 -18.78
C GLU A 77 13.20 -5.84 -19.92
N ALA A 78 13.08 -4.60 -20.42
CA ALA A 78 13.90 -4.09 -21.52
C ALA A 78 15.41 -4.08 -21.24
N THR A 79 15.84 -4.22 -19.98
CA THR A 79 17.26 -4.15 -19.59
C THR A 79 17.84 -5.48 -19.12
N GLN A 80 17.05 -6.57 -19.09
CA GLN A 80 17.52 -7.86 -18.54
C GLN A 80 18.69 -8.45 -19.33
N GLY A 81 18.69 -8.31 -20.67
CA GLY A 81 19.77 -8.78 -21.54
C GLY A 81 20.98 -7.83 -21.61
N MET A 82 20.93 -6.65 -20.98
CA MET A 82 22.04 -5.70 -21.06
C MET A 82 23.21 -6.12 -20.16
N GLN A 83 24.44 -6.04 -20.68
CA GLN A 83 25.66 -6.41 -19.94
C GLN A 83 26.19 -5.28 -19.02
N SER A 84 25.75 -4.03 -19.24
CA SER A 84 26.22 -2.89 -18.46
C SER A 84 25.87 -3.03 -16.98
N ALA A 85 26.84 -2.78 -16.09
CA ALA A 85 26.58 -2.67 -14.65
C ALA A 85 25.58 -1.54 -14.32
N PHE A 86 25.44 -0.56 -15.22
CA PHE A 86 24.47 0.53 -15.07
C PHE A 86 23.07 0.21 -15.62
N ALA A 87 22.85 -0.96 -16.21
CA ALA A 87 21.54 -1.37 -16.68
C ALA A 87 20.55 -1.41 -15.50
N ALA A 88 19.42 -0.73 -15.65
CA ALA A 88 18.39 -0.61 -14.61
C ALA A 88 17.54 -1.88 -14.47
N ARG A 89 18.15 -3.05 -14.24
CA ARG A 89 17.45 -4.35 -14.24
C ARG A 89 16.32 -4.43 -13.21
N GLN A 90 16.48 -3.73 -12.09
CA GLN A 90 15.50 -3.59 -11.03
C GLN A 90 15.48 -2.12 -10.59
N LEU A 91 14.28 -1.58 -10.39
CA LEU A 91 14.07 -0.30 -9.73
C LEU A 91 13.49 -0.55 -8.35
N VAL A 92 13.98 0.19 -7.36
CA VAL A 92 13.43 0.23 -6.01
C VAL A 92 12.91 1.64 -5.78
N PHE A 93 11.69 1.71 -5.29
CA PHE A 93 10.99 2.93 -4.92
C PHE A 93 10.71 2.87 -3.43
N ALA A 94 10.68 4.03 -2.78
CA ALA A 94 10.20 4.14 -1.42
C ALA A 94 9.41 5.42 -1.24
N HIS A 95 8.39 5.38 -0.39
CA HIS A 95 7.76 6.59 0.13
C HIS A 95 7.34 6.36 1.57
N ALA A 96 7.40 7.43 2.37
CA ALA A 96 6.96 7.41 3.76
C ALA A 96 6.13 8.65 4.02
N ALA A 97 5.18 8.52 4.95
CA ALA A 97 4.38 9.63 5.40
C ALA A 97 4.22 9.61 6.92
N LEU A 98 4.11 10.82 7.49
CA LEU A 98 3.79 11.06 8.88
C LEU A 98 2.55 11.96 8.95
N THR A 99 1.45 11.41 9.45
CA THR A 99 0.20 12.12 9.73
C THR A 99 0.25 12.69 11.14
N ASP A 100 0.31 14.00 11.25
CA ASP A 100 0.14 14.76 12.50
C ASP A 100 -1.35 15.03 12.72
N VAL A 101 -2.02 14.23 13.55
CA VAL A 101 -3.47 14.33 13.75
C VAL A 101 -3.85 15.67 14.38
N GLN A 102 -3.17 16.08 15.46
CA GLN A 102 -3.42 17.35 16.14
C GLN A 102 -3.03 18.56 15.27
N GLY A 103 -1.93 18.46 14.52
CA GLY A 103 -1.46 19.48 13.60
C GLY A 103 -2.22 19.51 12.27
N ARG A 104 -3.15 18.56 12.06
CA ARG A 104 -4.04 18.45 10.90
C ARG A 104 -3.32 18.45 9.54
N ARG A 105 -2.18 17.79 9.46
CA ARG A 105 -1.37 17.70 8.24
C ARG A 105 -0.70 16.35 8.09
N GLN A 106 -0.41 15.98 6.85
CA GLN A 106 0.47 14.88 6.52
C GLN A 106 1.75 15.43 5.88
N LEU A 107 2.90 14.93 6.33
CA LEU A 107 4.19 15.13 5.68
C LEU A 107 4.53 13.85 4.93
N HIS A 108 5.20 13.95 3.79
CA HIS A 108 5.68 12.80 3.05
C HIS A 108 6.98 13.09 2.34
N ASP A 109 7.72 12.03 2.03
CA ASP A 109 8.92 12.06 1.20
C ASP A 109 8.95 10.77 0.36
N GLN A 110 9.68 10.81 -0.75
CA GLN A 110 9.68 9.76 -1.76
C GLN A 110 11.04 9.63 -2.42
N ARG A 111 11.38 8.42 -2.83
CA ARG A 111 12.68 8.11 -3.40
C ARG A 111 12.57 7.02 -4.46
N ILE A 112 13.52 7.05 -5.40
CA ILE A 112 13.70 6.03 -6.43
C ILE A 112 15.20 5.84 -6.68
N ALA A 113 15.60 4.59 -6.87
CA ALA A 113 16.94 4.25 -7.32
C ALA A 113 16.93 2.95 -8.12
N ARG A 114 17.92 2.81 -9.00
CA ARG A 114 18.27 1.52 -9.58
C ARG A 114 18.87 0.64 -8.48
N ALA A 115 18.51 -0.63 -8.46
CA ALA A 115 19.10 -1.57 -7.53
C ALA A 115 20.62 -1.75 -7.80
N GLY A 116 21.37 -2.05 -6.74
CA GLY A 116 22.82 -2.27 -6.78
C GLY A 116 23.65 -1.10 -6.24
N PHE A 117 24.96 -1.25 -6.32
CA PHE A 117 25.97 -0.28 -5.87
C PHE A 117 25.85 0.15 -4.39
N GLY A 118 25.20 -0.66 -3.55
CA GLY A 118 24.88 -0.31 -2.16
C GLY A 118 23.88 0.86 -2.01
N ILE A 119 23.25 1.30 -3.11
CA ILE A 119 22.27 2.40 -3.10
C ILE A 119 20.88 1.87 -2.81
N ALA A 120 20.47 0.81 -3.51
CA ALA A 120 19.18 0.18 -3.29
C ALA A 120 19.30 -1.34 -3.40
N GLU A 121 18.78 -2.03 -2.39
CA GLU A 121 18.92 -3.48 -2.24
C GLU A 121 17.65 -4.05 -1.63
N ALA A 122 17.29 -5.25 -2.05
CA ALA A 122 16.25 -6.07 -1.43
C ALA A 122 16.80 -7.50 -1.39
N LEU A 123 17.30 -7.91 -0.22
CA LEU A 123 17.98 -9.20 -0.08
C LEU A 123 17.01 -10.36 -0.13
N GLU A 124 17.47 -11.47 -0.72
CA GLU A 124 16.79 -12.75 -0.67
C GLU A 124 17.02 -13.43 0.69
N GLY A 125 16.10 -14.30 1.11
CA GLY A 125 16.24 -15.12 2.32
C GLY A 125 15.69 -14.52 3.62
N ASP A 126 15.75 -13.19 3.80
CA ASP A 126 15.06 -12.48 4.88
C ASP A 126 14.75 -11.01 4.46
N THR A 127 13.85 -10.33 5.18
CA THR A 127 13.53 -8.94 4.86
C THR A 127 14.70 -8.03 5.22
N GLN A 128 15.46 -7.61 4.21
CA GLN A 128 16.37 -6.48 4.30
C GLN A 128 16.25 -5.67 3.03
N VAL A 129 15.43 -4.62 3.10
CA VAL A 129 15.21 -3.69 1.99
C VAL A 129 15.79 -2.34 2.38
N ARG A 130 16.61 -1.79 1.50
CA ARG A 130 17.30 -0.52 1.70
C ARG A 130 17.19 0.34 0.46
N LEU A 131 17.02 1.64 0.68
CA LEU A 131 17.18 2.66 -0.33
C LEU A 131 17.85 3.89 0.29
N ARG A 132 19.15 4.03 0.04
CA ARG A 132 20.05 4.97 0.70
C ARG A 132 20.00 4.78 2.23
N ASP A 133 19.66 5.82 2.96
CA ASP A 133 19.49 5.88 4.42
C ASP A 133 18.10 5.41 4.90
N TRP A 134 17.21 4.95 4.01
CA TRP A 134 15.94 4.32 4.39
C TRP A 134 16.08 2.80 4.37
N SER A 135 15.55 2.13 5.38
CA SER A 135 15.59 0.68 5.47
C SER A 135 14.41 0.07 6.21
N LEU A 136 14.06 -1.15 5.80
CA LEU A 136 13.23 -2.08 6.53
C LEU A 136 14.05 -3.37 6.74
N THR A 137 14.40 -3.65 7.99
CA THR A 137 15.17 -4.85 8.36
C THR A 137 14.33 -5.70 9.31
N ARG A 138 14.14 -6.97 8.98
CA ARG A 138 13.50 -7.93 9.88
C ARG A 138 14.54 -8.61 10.75
N HIS A 139 14.16 -8.77 12.01
CA HIS A 139 14.80 -9.66 12.98
C HIS A 139 13.81 -10.76 13.36
N ALA A 140 14.30 -11.98 13.59
CA ALA A 140 13.44 -13.06 14.08
C ALA A 140 12.89 -12.72 15.47
N SER A 141 11.61 -13.02 15.67
CA SER A 141 10.98 -13.01 17.00
C SER A 141 11.10 -14.40 17.66
N SER A 142 10.85 -14.48 18.96
CA SER A 142 10.76 -15.76 19.68
C SER A 142 9.58 -16.63 19.22
N ALA A 143 8.53 -16.02 18.63
CA ALA A 143 7.41 -16.75 18.04
C ALA A 143 7.78 -17.29 16.65
N PRO A 144 7.47 -18.56 16.32
CA PRO A 144 7.68 -19.11 14.98
C PRO A 144 6.99 -18.26 13.89
N GLY A 145 7.75 -17.86 12.87
CA GLY A 145 7.27 -16.96 11.80
C GLY A 145 7.03 -15.51 12.24
N GLY A 146 7.23 -15.19 13.52
CA GLY A 146 7.15 -13.84 14.04
C GLY A 146 8.34 -12.98 13.61
N SER A 147 8.11 -11.67 13.56
CA SER A 147 9.08 -10.67 13.12
C SER A 147 9.18 -9.53 14.12
N ARG A 148 10.37 -8.94 14.23
CA ARG A 148 10.55 -7.55 14.67
C ARG A 148 11.12 -6.78 13.49
N TYR A 149 10.34 -5.88 12.93
CA TYR A 149 10.79 -5.00 11.86
C TYR A 149 11.39 -3.73 12.44
N GLU A 150 12.64 -3.48 12.12
CA GLU A 150 13.31 -2.20 12.35
C GLU A 150 13.11 -1.32 11.11
N VAL A 151 12.41 -0.20 11.32
CA VAL A 151 12.12 0.82 10.31
C VAL A 151 13.01 2.02 10.55
N ARG A 152 13.74 2.43 9.51
CA ARG A 152 14.46 3.71 9.47
C ARG A 152 14.07 4.48 8.23
N ALA A 153 13.57 5.69 8.40
CA ALA A 153 13.35 6.63 7.32
C ALA A 153 13.68 8.05 7.78
N GLN A 154 14.73 8.64 7.20
CA GLN A 154 15.11 10.03 7.41
C GLN A 154 14.60 10.86 6.23
N ALA A 155 13.49 11.56 6.42
CA ALA A 155 12.82 12.34 5.39
C ALA A 155 13.11 13.84 5.59
N GLU A 156 12.76 14.64 4.59
CA GLU A 156 12.73 16.09 4.79
C GLU A 156 11.66 16.47 5.83
N GLY A 157 12.10 17.05 6.96
CA GLY A 157 11.22 17.55 8.01
C GLY A 157 10.71 16.53 9.02
N PHE A 158 10.86 15.22 8.79
CA PHE A 158 10.51 14.17 9.76
C PHE A 158 11.41 12.94 9.68
N ALA A 159 11.39 12.11 10.72
CA ALA A 159 12.02 10.79 10.69
C ALA A 159 11.20 9.74 11.44
N LEU A 160 11.29 8.50 10.95
CA LEU A 160 10.76 7.31 11.60
C LEU A 160 11.93 6.42 12.02
N GLU A 161 12.03 6.14 13.32
CA GLU A 161 12.93 5.14 13.89
C GLU A 161 12.09 4.21 14.76
N LEU A 162 11.46 3.22 14.12
CA LEU A 162 10.41 2.42 14.75
C LEU A 162 10.79 0.94 14.78
N ASP A 163 10.37 0.26 15.84
CA ASP A 163 10.34 -1.19 15.91
C ASP A 163 8.89 -1.66 15.89
N CYS A 164 8.57 -2.56 14.96
CA CYS A 164 7.24 -3.15 14.81
C CYS A 164 7.33 -4.66 15.06
N ALA A 165 6.88 -5.10 16.23
CA ALA A 165 7.03 -6.49 16.69
C ALA A 165 5.73 -7.30 16.59
N SER A 166 5.80 -8.52 16.06
CA SER A 166 4.68 -9.46 15.98
C SER A 166 4.09 -9.76 17.35
N THR A 167 2.78 -9.63 17.45
CA THR A 167 1.98 -10.06 18.60
C THR A 167 1.08 -11.26 18.27
N GLN A 168 1.03 -11.62 16.98
CA GLN A 168 0.21 -12.70 16.43
C GLN A 168 0.97 -13.44 15.33
N PRO A 169 0.56 -14.67 14.96
CA PRO A 169 1.10 -15.37 13.80
C PRO A 169 0.89 -14.60 12.49
N VAL A 170 1.72 -14.93 11.50
CA VAL A 170 1.54 -14.48 10.10
C VAL A 170 0.12 -14.79 9.63
N LEU A 171 -0.48 -13.84 8.92
CA LEU A 171 -1.79 -13.98 8.29
C LEU A 171 -1.56 -14.22 6.79
N LEU A 172 -1.81 -15.43 6.33
CA LEU A 172 -1.78 -15.74 4.89
C LEU A 172 -3.04 -15.19 4.22
N GLN A 173 -2.87 -14.38 3.18
CA GLN A 173 -3.99 -13.83 2.42
C GLN A 173 -4.41 -14.79 1.31
N GLY A 174 -5.67 -14.70 0.87
CA GLY A 174 -6.19 -15.58 -0.17
C GLY A 174 -6.09 -17.06 0.20
N GLN A 175 -6.00 -17.93 -0.81
CA GLN A 175 -5.89 -19.36 -0.58
C GLN A 175 -4.44 -19.72 -0.22
N ALA A 176 -4.15 -19.86 1.08
CA ALA A 176 -2.84 -20.24 1.61
C ALA A 176 -1.68 -19.35 1.11
N GLY A 177 -1.93 -18.04 0.97
CA GLY A 177 -0.95 -17.07 0.50
C GLY A 177 -1.09 -16.71 -0.98
N LEU A 178 -1.88 -17.46 -1.76
CA LEU A 178 -2.20 -17.09 -3.15
C LEU A 178 -3.47 -16.24 -3.19
N SER A 179 -3.30 -14.93 -3.37
CA SER A 179 -4.38 -13.95 -3.37
C SER A 179 -4.72 -13.49 -4.79
N ARG A 180 -5.96 -13.72 -5.22
CA ARG A 180 -6.45 -13.26 -6.53
C ARG A 180 -6.85 -11.79 -6.46
N LYS A 181 -6.44 -11.05 -7.49
CA LYS A 181 -6.71 -9.62 -7.70
C LYS A 181 -7.37 -9.33 -9.05
N GLY A 182 -8.06 -10.31 -9.64
CA GLY A 182 -8.78 -10.10 -10.89
C GLY A 182 -9.43 -11.37 -11.43
N PRO A 183 -10.30 -11.23 -12.47
CA PRO A 183 -11.09 -12.32 -13.03
C PRO A 183 -10.26 -13.42 -13.69
N HIS A 184 -9.02 -13.14 -14.11
CA HIS A 184 -8.14 -14.14 -14.72
C HIS A 184 -7.19 -14.77 -13.69
N ALA A 185 -6.84 -16.04 -13.88
CA ALA A 185 -5.93 -16.77 -12.98
C ALA A 185 -4.53 -16.13 -12.88
N ALA A 186 -4.05 -15.48 -13.95
CA ALA A 186 -2.79 -14.72 -13.95
C ALA A 186 -2.80 -13.51 -13.02
N GLN A 187 -3.98 -12.99 -12.66
CA GLN A 187 -4.12 -11.81 -11.81
C GLN A 187 -4.15 -12.26 -10.35
N ALA A 188 -3.00 -12.71 -9.87
CA ALA A 188 -2.79 -13.14 -8.50
C ALA A 188 -1.42 -12.70 -8.01
N SER A 189 -1.29 -12.69 -6.69
CA SER A 189 -0.05 -12.41 -5.97
C SER A 189 0.15 -13.47 -4.91
N TYR A 190 1.41 -13.74 -4.57
CA TYR A 190 1.70 -14.29 -3.26
C TYR A 190 1.65 -13.15 -2.24
N TYR A 191 0.95 -13.37 -1.13
CA TYR A 191 0.60 -12.30 -0.21
C TYR A 191 0.39 -12.82 1.21
N TYR A 192 1.10 -12.22 2.16
CA TYR A 192 0.80 -12.36 3.58
C TYR A 192 0.86 -11.00 4.28
N SER A 193 0.26 -10.97 5.46
CA SER A 193 0.27 -9.82 6.35
C SER A 193 0.77 -10.20 7.74
N GLN A 194 1.28 -9.22 8.48
CA GLN A 194 1.48 -9.29 9.92
C GLN A 194 0.70 -8.14 10.57
N PRO A 195 -0.54 -8.41 11.02
CA PRO A 195 -1.36 -7.43 11.71
C PRO A 195 -0.90 -7.29 13.17
N GLN A 196 -1.49 -6.32 13.86
CA GLN A 196 -1.37 -6.12 15.31
C GLN A 196 0.07 -5.95 15.80
N LEU A 197 0.99 -5.48 14.94
CA LEU A 197 2.38 -5.25 15.32
C LEU A 197 2.44 -4.20 16.44
N ALA A 198 3.12 -4.52 17.54
CA ALA A 198 3.37 -3.57 18.61
C ALA A 198 4.47 -2.58 18.19
N VAL A 199 4.20 -1.28 18.32
CA VAL A 199 5.12 -0.22 17.87
C VAL A 199 5.87 0.39 19.05
N THR A 200 7.19 0.45 18.95
CA THR A 200 8.07 1.22 19.84
C THR A 200 9.07 2.05 19.01
N GLY A 201 9.94 2.81 19.68
CA GLY A 201 10.96 3.64 19.01
C GLY A 201 10.69 5.13 19.17
N ALA A 202 10.91 5.91 18.12
CA ALA A 202 10.73 7.35 18.13
C ALA A 202 10.29 7.91 16.77
N ILE A 203 9.58 9.04 16.85
CA ILE A 203 9.22 9.89 15.71
C ILE A 203 9.97 11.21 15.87
N THR A 204 10.59 11.70 14.82
CA THR A 204 11.18 13.05 14.80
C THR A 204 10.36 13.95 13.90
N LEU A 205 10.05 15.17 14.36
CA LEU A 205 9.41 16.21 13.55
C LEU A 205 10.17 17.53 13.78
N ALA A 206 10.59 18.18 12.70
CA ALA A 206 11.34 19.44 12.74
C ALA A 206 12.53 19.40 13.74
N GLY A 207 13.29 18.31 13.74
CA GLY A 207 14.44 18.09 14.62
C GLY A 207 14.11 17.68 16.06
N ARG A 208 12.84 17.73 16.49
CA ARG A 208 12.43 17.27 17.82
C ARG A 208 12.12 15.77 17.78
N ARG A 209 12.97 14.97 18.44
CA ARG A 209 12.79 13.53 18.60
C ARG A 209 11.84 13.24 19.77
N MET A 210 10.76 12.51 19.49
CA MET A 210 9.69 12.16 20.43
C MET A 210 9.63 10.64 20.56
N PRO A 211 10.00 10.07 21.72
CA PRO A 211 9.83 8.63 21.97
C PRO A 211 8.36 8.23 21.92
N VAL A 212 8.09 7.06 21.35
CA VAL A 212 6.76 6.43 21.41
C VAL A 212 6.45 6.08 22.86
N GLN A 213 5.30 6.53 23.36
CA GLN A 213 4.87 6.29 24.73
C GLN A 213 4.54 4.80 24.94
N PRO A 214 4.95 4.17 26.06
CA PRO A 214 4.70 2.75 26.32
C PRO A 214 3.25 2.50 26.76
N LEU A 215 2.32 2.59 25.82
CA LEU A 215 0.89 2.33 26.05
C LEU A 215 0.51 0.89 25.68
N ALA A 216 -0.42 0.31 26.44
CA ALA A 216 -0.96 -1.02 26.17
C ALA A 216 -1.85 -1.05 24.92
N ALA A 217 -2.19 -2.25 24.46
CA ALA A 217 -3.20 -2.45 23.42
C ALA A 217 -4.50 -1.67 23.76
N PRO A 218 -5.19 -1.10 22.77
CA PRO A 218 -4.91 -1.13 21.33
C PRO A 218 -4.05 0.04 20.82
N ALA A 219 -3.39 0.80 21.71
CA ALA A 219 -2.50 1.88 21.29
C ALA A 219 -1.25 1.32 20.58
N ASN A 220 -0.59 2.15 19.78
CA ASN A 220 0.69 1.84 19.13
C ASN A 220 0.64 0.52 18.34
N ARG A 221 -0.11 0.53 17.24
CA ARG A 221 -0.30 -0.64 16.39
C ARG A 221 0.09 -0.35 14.96
N ALA A 222 0.75 -1.33 14.36
CA ALA A 222 1.08 -1.34 12.94
C ALA A 222 0.57 -2.62 12.27
N TRP A 223 0.63 -2.57 10.95
CA TRP A 223 0.30 -3.62 10.02
C TRP A 223 1.43 -3.68 9.00
N MET A 224 1.90 -4.88 8.66
CA MET A 224 2.85 -5.08 7.58
C MET A 224 2.24 -5.97 6.50
N ASP A 225 2.34 -5.56 5.26
CA ASP A 225 2.03 -6.35 4.08
C ASP A 225 3.29 -6.67 3.28
N HIS A 226 3.34 -7.90 2.79
CA HIS A 226 4.35 -8.36 1.84
C HIS A 226 3.66 -9.04 0.66
N GLU A 227 3.76 -8.44 -0.53
CA GLU A 227 3.10 -8.92 -1.74
C GLU A 227 4.08 -8.99 -2.91
N TRP A 228 4.13 -10.11 -3.63
CA TRP A 228 4.92 -10.24 -4.86
C TRP A 228 4.14 -10.95 -5.96
N SER A 229 4.28 -10.45 -7.20
CA SER A 229 3.48 -10.93 -8.33
C SER A 229 4.12 -10.68 -9.69
N GLU A 230 3.70 -11.47 -10.67
CA GLU A 230 4.03 -11.28 -12.08
C GLU A 230 3.09 -10.28 -12.77
N ALA A 231 1.79 -10.39 -12.49
CA ALA A 231 0.78 -9.49 -13.04
C ALA A 231 0.69 -8.20 -12.21
N LEU A 232 0.71 -7.05 -12.87
CA LEU A 232 0.54 -5.74 -12.24
C LEU A 232 -0.91 -5.55 -11.75
N MET A 233 -1.80 -5.19 -12.68
CA MET A 233 -3.24 -5.06 -12.49
C MET A 233 -3.96 -5.40 -13.81
N HIS A 234 -5.26 -5.65 -13.74
CA HIS A 234 -6.09 -5.81 -14.93
C HIS A 234 -6.06 -4.56 -15.83
N PRO A 235 -6.03 -4.67 -17.17
CA PRO A 235 -5.99 -3.53 -18.10
C PRO A 235 -7.20 -2.58 -18.07
N GLU A 236 -8.30 -2.96 -17.43
CA GLU A 236 -9.46 -2.09 -17.19
C GLU A 236 -9.40 -1.38 -15.84
N ALA A 237 -8.50 -1.80 -14.93
CA ALA A 237 -8.35 -1.17 -13.64
C ALA A 237 -7.67 0.19 -13.79
N VAL A 238 -8.23 1.20 -13.12
CA VAL A 238 -7.64 2.54 -13.01
C VAL A 238 -6.93 2.78 -11.68
N GLY A 239 -7.26 1.98 -10.67
CA GLY A 239 -6.67 2.00 -9.33
C GLY A 239 -7.43 1.09 -8.38
N TRP A 240 -7.08 1.16 -7.09
CA TRP A 240 -7.69 0.36 -6.03
C TRP A 240 -8.07 1.20 -4.83
N ASP A 241 -8.93 0.63 -3.99
CA ASP A 241 -9.13 1.05 -2.60
C ASP A 241 -8.78 -0.16 -1.74
N TRP A 242 -7.95 0.03 -0.73
CA TRP A 242 -7.50 -1.02 0.19
C TRP A 242 -7.65 -0.55 1.63
N ILE A 243 -8.03 -1.45 2.52
CA ILE A 243 -7.99 -1.25 3.97
C ILE A 243 -7.27 -2.39 4.66
N GLY A 244 -6.47 -2.05 5.66
CA GLY A 244 -5.91 -2.97 6.65
C GLY A 244 -6.17 -2.40 8.05
N MET A 245 -6.91 -3.14 8.86
CA MET A 245 -7.45 -2.65 10.13
C MET A 245 -7.11 -3.59 11.28
N ASN A 246 -6.51 -3.04 12.31
CA ASN A 246 -6.29 -3.68 13.60
C ASN A 246 -7.49 -3.38 14.50
N LEU A 247 -8.23 -4.42 14.88
CA LEU A 247 -9.35 -4.27 15.78
C LEU A 247 -8.91 -4.30 17.24
N HIS A 248 -9.70 -3.64 18.09
CA HIS A 248 -9.41 -3.48 19.51
C HIS A 248 -9.43 -4.80 20.29
N ASP A 249 -10.22 -5.77 19.83
CA ASP A 249 -10.30 -7.11 20.40
C ASP A 249 -9.16 -8.04 19.94
N GLY A 250 -8.29 -7.57 19.03
CA GLY A 250 -7.20 -8.35 18.44
C GLY A 250 -7.57 -9.00 17.11
N ALA A 251 -8.78 -8.84 16.58
CA ALA A 251 -9.09 -9.27 15.22
C ALA A 251 -8.33 -8.42 14.17
N ALA A 252 -8.28 -8.94 12.95
CA ALA A 252 -7.63 -8.28 11.81
C ALA A 252 -8.55 -8.35 10.59
N LEU A 253 -8.74 -7.20 9.93
CA LEU A 253 -9.53 -7.07 8.70
C LEU A 253 -8.66 -6.51 7.58
N THR A 254 -8.63 -7.21 6.45
CA THR A 254 -8.17 -6.67 5.16
C THR A 254 -9.32 -6.68 4.18
N ALA A 255 -9.50 -5.62 3.41
CA ALA A 255 -10.44 -5.62 2.29
C ALA A 255 -9.96 -4.69 1.20
N PHE A 256 -10.22 -5.05 -0.05
CA PHE A 256 -9.87 -4.20 -1.18
C PHE A 256 -10.86 -4.33 -2.33
N ARG A 257 -10.84 -3.34 -3.21
CA ARG A 257 -11.44 -3.42 -4.54
C ARG A 257 -10.53 -2.84 -5.61
N LEU A 258 -10.58 -3.43 -6.81
CA LEU A 258 -10.09 -2.80 -8.03
C LEU A 258 -11.23 -2.11 -8.75
N ARG A 259 -10.97 -0.91 -9.28
CA ARG A 259 -12.00 -0.08 -9.92
C ARG A 259 -11.74 0.10 -11.40
N ARG A 260 -12.82 0.11 -12.19
CA ARG A 260 -12.82 0.59 -13.57
C ARG A 260 -12.91 2.12 -13.62
N ALA A 261 -12.71 2.68 -14.81
CA ALA A 261 -12.77 4.12 -15.05
C ALA A 261 -14.16 4.73 -14.79
N ASP A 262 -15.23 3.96 -14.98
CA ASP A 262 -16.61 4.37 -14.68
C ASP A 262 -16.95 4.32 -13.17
N GLY A 263 -15.99 3.91 -12.33
CA GLY A 263 -16.16 3.75 -10.89
C GLY A 263 -16.74 2.39 -10.48
N SER A 264 -17.12 1.52 -11.42
CA SER A 264 -17.61 0.18 -11.12
C SER A 264 -16.49 -0.69 -10.55
N THR A 265 -16.88 -1.63 -9.69
CA THR A 265 -15.98 -2.63 -9.14
C THR A 265 -15.63 -3.68 -10.20
N LEU A 266 -14.34 -3.88 -10.43
CA LEU A 266 -13.82 -4.94 -11.29
C LEU A 266 -13.58 -6.24 -10.50
N TRP A 267 -13.07 -6.09 -9.28
CA TRP A 267 -12.74 -7.21 -8.41
C TRP A 267 -12.76 -6.74 -6.96
N THR A 268 -13.13 -7.62 -6.04
CA THR A 268 -12.94 -7.40 -4.60
C THR A 268 -12.30 -8.61 -3.96
N GLY A 269 -11.62 -8.39 -2.85
CA GLY A 269 -11.12 -9.45 -1.99
C GLY A 269 -10.87 -8.93 -0.59
N GLY A 270 -10.38 -9.82 0.27
CA GLY A 270 -10.11 -9.50 1.65
C GLY A 270 -10.14 -10.74 2.54
N SER A 271 -9.91 -10.52 3.82
CA SER A 271 -9.98 -11.55 4.83
C SER A 271 -10.31 -10.97 6.20
N TRP A 272 -10.85 -11.82 7.06
CA TRP A 272 -11.09 -11.51 8.47
C TRP A 272 -10.49 -12.61 9.33
N ARG A 273 -9.58 -12.25 10.25
CA ARG A 273 -9.12 -13.16 11.29
C ARG A 273 -9.75 -12.75 12.62
N PRO A 274 -10.66 -13.55 13.19
CA PRO A 274 -11.17 -13.31 14.54
C PRO A 274 -10.06 -13.28 15.58
N ALA A 275 -10.29 -12.61 16.70
CA ALA A 275 -9.37 -12.59 17.83
C ALA A 275 -9.06 -14.03 18.30
N GLY A 276 -7.78 -14.34 18.47
CA GLY A 276 -7.31 -15.65 18.94
C GLY A 276 -7.46 -16.81 17.94
N ALA A 277 -7.95 -16.58 16.73
CA ALA A 277 -8.04 -17.61 15.70
C ALA A 277 -6.72 -17.78 14.95
N ASP A 278 -6.38 -19.02 14.60
CA ASP A 278 -5.18 -19.32 13.79
C ASP A 278 -5.38 -18.98 12.30
N ALA A 279 -6.60 -19.18 11.80
CA ALA A 279 -6.92 -19.02 10.38
C ALA A 279 -7.86 -17.83 10.14
N ALA A 280 -7.66 -17.17 9.00
CA ALA A 280 -8.56 -16.12 8.52
C ALA A 280 -9.69 -16.72 7.67
N GLN A 281 -10.88 -16.13 7.78
CA GLN A 281 -11.94 -16.27 6.78
C GLN A 281 -11.55 -15.44 5.56
N VAL A 282 -11.20 -16.10 4.46
CA VAL A 282 -10.96 -15.45 3.17
C VAL A 282 -12.30 -15.13 2.52
N PHE A 283 -12.46 -13.91 2.02
CA PHE A 283 -13.68 -13.50 1.35
C PHE A 283 -13.68 -13.94 -0.11
N ALA A 284 -14.81 -14.48 -0.56
CA ALA A 284 -15.04 -14.74 -1.97
C ALA A 284 -14.99 -13.45 -2.79
N SER A 285 -14.70 -13.56 -4.09
CA SER A 285 -14.86 -12.44 -5.01
C SER A 285 -16.28 -11.90 -4.94
N GLU A 286 -16.44 -10.58 -5.06
CA GLU A 286 -17.72 -9.86 -5.02
C GLU A 286 -18.43 -9.85 -3.64
N ALA A 287 -17.91 -10.56 -2.63
CA ALA A 287 -18.52 -10.60 -1.30
C ALA A 287 -18.32 -9.31 -0.49
N VAL A 288 -17.46 -8.41 -0.97
CA VAL A 288 -17.14 -7.14 -0.32
C VAL A 288 -17.68 -5.98 -1.14
N VAL A 289 -18.37 -5.03 -0.48
CA VAL A 289 -18.93 -3.85 -1.13
C VAL A 289 -18.44 -2.59 -0.44
N PHE A 290 -17.76 -1.73 -1.20
CA PHE A 290 -17.37 -0.38 -0.77
C PHE A 290 -18.38 0.64 -1.28
N SER A 291 -19.06 1.32 -0.37
CA SER A 291 -20.03 2.39 -0.67
C SER A 291 -19.49 3.72 -0.13
N PRO A 292 -19.19 4.71 -0.99
CA PRO A 292 -18.63 5.97 -0.54
C PRO A 292 -19.71 6.80 0.18
N LEU A 293 -19.37 7.40 1.32
CA LEU A 293 -20.31 8.19 2.13
C LEU A 293 -19.97 9.69 2.12
N ARG A 294 -18.69 10.04 2.26
CA ARG A 294 -18.22 11.43 2.26
C ARG A 294 -16.97 11.56 1.41
N HIS A 295 -16.89 12.64 0.63
CA HIS A 295 -15.76 12.92 -0.24
C HIS A 295 -15.01 14.16 0.23
N TRP A 296 -13.71 14.18 -0.03
CA TRP A 296 -12.82 15.32 0.07
C TRP A 296 -12.23 15.59 -1.32
N HIS A 297 -12.09 16.86 -1.66
CA HIS A 297 -11.43 17.31 -2.88
C HIS A 297 -10.04 17.82 -2.54
N SER A 298 -9.01 17.25 -3.19
CA SER A 298 -7.65 17.76 -3.05
C SER A 298 -7.53 19.11 -3.76
N PRO A 299 -7.14 20.18 -3.05
CA PRO A 299 -6.81 21.44 -3.70
C PRO A 299 -5.50 21.36 -4.50
N ALA A 300 -4.65 20.37 -4.25
CA ALA A 300 -3.34 20.23 -4.91
C ALA A 300 -3.43 19.48 -6.24
N SER A 301 -4.17 18.38 -6.28
CA SER A 301 -4.28 17.53 -7.48
C SER A 301 -5.61 17.66 -8.22
N GLY A 302 -6.63 18.25 -7.58
CA GLY A 302 -8.01 18.27 -8.07
C GLY A 302 -8.76 16.94 -7.89
N ALA A 303 -8.10 15.90 -7.38
CA ALA A 303 -8.69 14.58 -7.20
C ALA A 303 -9.79 14.58 -6.12
N ARG A 304 -10.80 13.73 -6.30
CA ARG A 304 -11.94 13.60 -5.39
C ARG A 304 -11.89 12.25 -4.69
N TYR A 305 -11.51 12.23 -3.42
CA TYR A 305 -11.35 11.02 -2.63
C TYR A 305 -12.54 10.79 -1.70
N PRO A 306 -13.18 9.62 -1.72
CA PRO A 306 -14.08 9.18 -0.65
C PRO A 306 -13.28 8.91 0.64
N VAL A 307 -13.30 9.86 1.57
CA VAL A 307 -12.58 9.79 2.86
C VAL A 307 -13.43 9.17 3.98
N GLN A 308 -14.67 8.80 3.65
CA GLN A 308 -15.52 7.97 4.50
C GLN A 308 -16.24 6.93 3.66
N TRP A 309 -16.18 5.68 4.10
CA TRP A 309 -16.76 4.53 3.42
C TRP A 309 -17.66 3.75 4.35
N ARG A 310 -18.68 3.13 3.77
CA ARG A 310 -19.25 1.90 4.30
C ARG A 310 -18.64 0.72 3.56
N VAL A 311 -18.16 -0.27 4.30
CA VAL A 311 -17.58 -1.50 3.79
C VAL A 311 -18.38 -2.67 4.34
N ASP A 312 -19.18 -3.30 3.48
CA ASP A 312 -19.95 -4.49 3.82
C ASP A 312 -19.13 -5.73 3.47
N THR A 313 -18.90 -6.62 4.43
CA THR A 313 -18.11 -7.85 4.28
C THR A 313 -18.86 -9.06 4.85
N PRO A 314 -18.41 -10.29 4.57
CA PRO A 314 -18.91 -11.49 5.24
C PRO A 314 -18.74 -11.49 6.77
N ALA A 315 -17.78 -10.74 7.30
CA ALA A 315 -17.54 -10.62 8.75
C ALA A 315 -18.41 -9.53 9.42
N GLY A 316 -19.12 -8.71 8.63
CA GLY A 316 -19.93 -7.61 9.12
C GLY A 316 -19.81 -6.34 8.27
N GLY A 317 -20.68 -5.37 8.58
CA GLY A 317 -20.63 -4.03 8.00
C GLY A 317 -19.80 -3.09 8.87
N PHE A 318 -18.97 -2.27 8.23
CA PHE A 318 -18.10 -1.31 8.90
C PHE A 318 -18.19 0.07 8.28
N ILE A 319 -17.96 1.11 9.09
CA ILE A 319 -17.70 2.47 8.62
C ILE A 319 -16.21 2.76 8.79
N VAL A 320 -15.53 3.07 7.69
CA VAL A 320 -14.14 3.54 7.67
C VAL A 320 -14.16 5.06 7.57
N ARG A 321 -13.52 5.74 8.52
CA ARG A 321 -13.47 7.21 8.55
C ARG A 321 -12.04 7.69 8.66
N ALA A 322 -11.61 8.50 7.69
CA ALA A 322 -10.33 9.18 7.76
C ALA A 322 -10.25 10.09 8.99
N LEU A 323 -9.14 10.04 9.72
CA LEU A 323 -8.93 10.97 10.84
C LEU A 323 -8.66 12.38 10.33
N LEU A 324 -8.01 12.50 9.18
CA LEU A 324 -7.81 13.75 8.44
C LEU A 324 -8.17 13.54 6.97
N ASP A 325 -8.77 14.56 6.38
CA ASP A 325 -9.14 14.53 4.97
C ASP A 325 -7.92 14.61 4.04
N ALA A 326 -6.98 15.51 4.35
CA ALA A 326 -5.81 15.78 3.53
C ALA A 326 -4.65 14.84 3.88
N GLN A 327 -4.75 13.59 3.41
CA GLN A 327 -3.72 12.56 3.51
C GLN A 327 -3.29 12.07 2.11
N GLU A 328 -3.21 13.01 1.16
CA GLU A 328 -2.72 12.76 -0.20
C GLU A 328 -1.18 12.81 -0.23
N LEU A 329 -0.60 11.81 -0.89
CA LEU A 329 0.83 11.66 -1.15
C LEU A 329 1.04 11.70 -2.66
N ASP A 330 1.69 12.76 -3.14
CA ASP A 330 2.05 12.90 -4.54
C ASP A 330 3.44 12.31 -4.80
N SER A 331 3.48 11.06 -5.28
CA SER A 331 4.72 10.35 -5.59
C SER A 331 5.04 10.29 -7.09
N ARG A 332 4.56 11.27 -7.88
CA ARG A 332 4.85 11.33 -9.32
C ARG A 332 6.34 11.44 -9.65
N GLY A 333 7.15 11.97 -8.72
CA GLY A 333 8.60 12.06 -8.86
C GLY A 333 9.34 10.73 -8.70
N SER A 334 8.71 9.71 -8.08
CA SER A 334 9.30 8.39 -7.89
C SER A 334 8.46 7.29 -8.56
N THR A 335 7.32 6.90 -7.98
CA THR A 335 6.47 5.79 -8.47
C THR A 335 5.58 6.21 -9.63
N GLY A 336 5.51 7.51 -9.96
CA GLY A 336 4.71 8.01 -11.07
C GLY A 336 3.22 8.15 -10.76
N ALA A 337 2.82 8.03 -9.49
CA ALA A 337 1.42 7.99 -9.06
C ALA A 337 1.11 8.99 -7.94
N ILE A 338 -0.18 9.21 -7.71
CA ILE A 338 -0.69 9.96 -6.57
C ILE A 338 -1.54 8.98 -5.77
N TYR A 339 -1.25 8.92 -4.47
CA TYR A 339 -1.91 8.05 -3.51
C TYR A 339 -2.66 8.91 -2.51
N TRP A 340 -3.72 8.37 -1.93
CA TRP A 340 -4.22 8.85 -0.65
C TRP A 340 -3.94 7.74 0.37
N GLU A 341 -3.18 8.08 1.40
CA GLU A 341 -2.51 7.16 2.33
C GLU A 341 -2.86 7.56 3.76
N GLY A 342 -4.02 7.15 4.25
CA GLY A 342 -4.60 7.80 5.42
C GLY A 342 -4.95 6.89 6.58
N LEU A 343 -4.53 7.34 7.76
CA LEU A 343 -4.96 6.79 9.03
C LEU A 343 -6.49 6.97 9.18
N CYS A 344 -7.16 5.88 9.52
CA CYS A 344 -8.60 5.78 9.65
C CYS A 344 -9.02 5.11 10.98
N THR A 345 -10.21 5.48 11.46
CA THR A 345 -10.95 4.70 12.45
C THR A 345 -11.91 3.74 11.76
N LEU A 346 -12.13 2.58 12.38
CA LEU A 346 -13.10 1.58 11.99
C LEU A 346 -14.22 1.55 13.03
N HIS A 347 -15.46 1.70 12.58
CA HIS A 347 -16.64 1.63 13.43
C HIS A 347 -17.54 0.48 12.99
N ALA A 348 -18.17 -0.21 13.95
CA ALA A 348 -19.20 -1.19 13.62
C ALA A 348 -20.41 -0.51 12.97
N SER A 349 -21.00 -1.13 11.94
CA SER A 349 -22.25 -0.68 11.32
C SER A 349 -23.36 -1.66 11.66
N ARG A 350 -24.48 -1.17 12.21
CA ARG A 350 -25.57 -2.01 12.72
C ARG A 350 -26.57 -2.51 11.67
N ALA A 351 -26.58 -1.96 10.45
CA ALA A 351 -27.51 -2.42 9.43
C ALA A 351 -26.94 -2.36 8.01
N ARG A 352 -27.30 -3.38 7.22
CA ARG A 352 -27.09 -3.40 5.78
C ARG A 352 -28.25 -2.64 5.11
N GLY A 353 -28.28 -1.30 5.16
CA GLY A 353 -29.42 -0.63 4.49
C GLY A 353 -29.57 0.87 4.44
N ASP A 354 -28.97 1.68 5.31
CA ASP A 354 -29.23 3.13 5.24
C ASP A 354 -27.98 3.98 5.45
N ALA A 355 -27.79 4.97 4.57
CA ALA A 355 -26.62 5.86 4.57
C ALA A 355 -26.66 6.91 5.69
N GLY A 356 -27.75 6.95 6.46
CA GLY A 356 -28.02 7.95 7.50
C GLY A 356 -27.90 7.45 8.94
N GLU A 357 -27.70 6.15 9.20
CA GLU A 357 -27.55 5.69 10.58
C GLU A 357 -26.20 6.10 11.20
N PRO A 358 -26.18 6.53 12.47
CA PRO A 358 -24.94 6.87 13.15
C PRO A 358 -24.03 5.64 13.23
N ALA A 359 -22.75 5.84 12.93
CA ALA A 359 -21.74 4.80 13.10
C ALA A 359 -21.75 4.29 14.55
N GLY A 360 -21.62 2.98 14.72
CA GLY A 360 -21.48 2.35 16.03
C GLY A 360 -20.15 2.72 16.72
N PRO A 361 -19.83 2.03 17.83
CA PRO A 361 -18.58 2.28 18.54
C PRO A 361 -17.37 2.07 17.62
N GLU A 362 -16.29 2.78 17.91
CA GLU A 362 -14.98 2.52 17.30
C GLU A 362 -14.50 1.14 17.74
N VAL A 363 -14.27 0.25 16.77
CA VAL A 363 -13.85 -1.14 16.98
C VAL A 363 -12.43 -1.40 16.52
N GLY A 364 -11.79 -0.44 15.85
CA GLY A 364 -10.43 -0.60 15.36
C GLY A 364 -9.87 0.65 14.71
N ARG A 365 -8.60 0.57 14.32
CA ARG A 365 -7.87 1.59 13.57
C ARG A 365 -6.95 0.95 12.56
N GLY A 366 -6.64 1.68 11.51
CA GLY A 366 -5.80 1.18 10.43
C GLY A 366 -5.68 2.18 9.31
N TYR A 367 -5.35 1.69 8.13
CA TYR A 367 -5.13 2.54 6.96
C TYR A 367 -6.13 2.26 5.87
N LEU A 368 -6.45 3.33 5.14
CA LEU A 368 -7.09 3.29 3.84
C LEU A 368 -6.08 3.83 2.83
N GLU A 369 -5.79 3.02 1.82
CA GLU A 369 -5.02 3.41 0.65
C GLU A 369 -5.95 3.53 -0.55
N MET A 370 -5.81 4.61 -1.31
CA MET A 370 -6.57 4.85 -2.53
C MET A 370 -5.66 5.34 -3.65
N THR A 371 -5.69 4.64 -4.78
CA THR A 371 -4.92 5.00 -5.98
C THR A 371 -5.86 5.27 -7.15
N GLY A 372 -5.42 5.95 -8.21
CA GLY A 372 -6.22 6.05 -9.44
C GLY A 372 -7.30 7.14 -9.46
N TYR A 373 -7.38 8.00 -8.45
CA TYR A 373 -8.38 9.08 -8.37
C TYR A 373 -7.95 10.38 -9.05
N ALA A 374 -6.67 10.73 -8.97
CA ALA A 374 -6.11 11.88 -9.68
C ALA A 374 -5.81 11.55 -11.16
N GLN A 375 -5.21 10.38 -11.37
CA GLN A 375 -4.83 9.86 -12.67
C GLN A 375 -4.80 8.33 -12.61
N ARG A 376 -5.01 7.68 -13.75
CA ARG A 376 -4.89 6.22 -13.85
C ARG A 376 -3.52 5.76 -13.34
N LEU A 377 -3.53 4.78 -12.43
CA LEU A 377 -2.31 4.19 -11.90
C LEU A 377 -1.56 3.41 -12.99
N ARG A 378 -0.25 3.67 -13.09
CA ARG A 378 0.69 2.96 -13.97
C ARG A 378 1.83 2.45 -13.09
N LEU A 379 1.96 1.13 -12.98
CA LEU A 379 3.06 0.48 -12.28
C LEU A 379 3.97 -0.13 -13.34
N GLY A 380 5.21 0.36 -13.47
CA GLY A 380 6.18 -0.12 -14.47
C GLY A 380 6.45 0.88 -15.58
#